data_AF-A0A920EJZ6-F1
#
_entry.id   AF-A0A920EJZ6-F1
#
_cell.length_a   1.000
_cell.length_b   1.000
_cell.length_c   1.000
_cell.angle_alpha   90.00
_cell.angle_beta   90.00
_cell.angle_gamma   90.00
#
_symmetry.space_group_name_H-M   'P 1'
#
loop_
_entity.id
_entity.type
_entity.pdbx_description
1 polymer ?
#
loop_
_entity_poly.entity_id
_entity_poly.type
_entity_poly.pdbx_seq_one_letter_code
_entity_poly.pdbx_strand_id
1 'polypeptide(L)'
;MPDLRCEKVDDFYVLRDGASGLFLAASQFPRHRETRAPLVRELLPYSEKIDDKYHFLLKAPLKDSDGNDAIIRFSRKTKEQYVRSEKDGKPTGWNAFYENGKWSVAN
;
A
#
# COMPACT_ATOMS: atom_id res chain seq x y z
N MET A 1 -10.37 6.04 -6.54
CA MET A 1 -9.54 7.17 -6.06
C MET A 1 -9.27 8.02 -7.28
N PRO A 2 -10.22 8.90 -7.65
CA PRO A 2 -10.21 9.56 -8.97
C PRO A 2 -8.96 10.44 -9.19
N ASP A 3 -8.40 10.98 -8.12
CA ASP A 3 -7.19 11.81 -8.16
C ASP A 3 -5.91 10.97 -8.37
N LEU A 4 -5.99 9.64 -8.19
CA LEU A 4 -4.84 8.76 -8.27
C LEU A 4 -4.77 8.11 -9.65
N ARG A 5 -4.04 8.75 -10.56
CA ARG A 5 -3.90 8.34 -11.96
C ARG A 5 -3.03 7.08 -12.09
N CYS A 6 -3.36 6.24 -13.07
CA CYS A 6 -2.51 5.12 -13.45
C CYS A 6 -1.19 5.61 -14.07
N GLU A 7 -0.15 4.79 -13.96
CA GLU A 7 1.20 5.11 -14.43
C GLU A 7 1.35 4.89 -15.94
N LYS A 8 0.70 3.86 -16.51
CA LYS A 8 0.90 3.45 -17.91
C LYS A 8 -0.30 3.70 -18.81
N VAL A 9 -1.49 3.87 -18.24
CA VAL A 9 -2.74 4.05 -18.97
C VAL A 9 -3.45 5.33 -18.54
N ASP A 10 -4.23 5.90 -19.46
CA ASP A 10 -5.14 7.00 -19.15
C ASP A 10 -6.36 6.47 -18.39
N ASP A 11 -6.16 6.24 -17.08
CA ASP A 11 -7.16 5.72 -16.17
C ASP A 11 -6.87 6.22 -14.73
N PHE A 12 -7.69 5.81 -13.77
CA PHE A 12 -7.46 6.04 -12.34
C PHE A 12 -7.49 4.73 -11.57
N TYR A 13 -6.82 4.74 -10.42
CA TYR A 13 -6.76 3.60 -9.54
C TYR A 13 -8.01 3.48 -8.65
N VAL A 14 -8.40 2.22 -8.45
CA VAL A 14 -9.43 1.78 -7.52
C VAL A 14 -8.78 0.85 -6.50
N LEU A 15 -9.00 1.14 -5.22
CA LEU A 15 -8.58 0.26 -4.13
C LEU A 15 -9.45 -0.99 -4.11
N ARG A 16 -8.83 -2.16 -4.12
CA ARG A 16 -9.47 -3.47 -4.09
C ARG A 16 -8.89 -4.34 -2.98
N ASP A 17 -9.76 -5.14 -2.40
CA ASP A 17 -9.43 -6.18 -1.43
C ASP A 17 -9.28 -7.52 -2.17
N GLY A 18 -8.25 -8.30 -1.84
CA GLY A 18 -7.98 -9.59 -2.46
C GLY A 18 -7.28 -10.57 -1.51
N ALA A 19 -7.03 -11.80 -1.99
CA ALA A 19 -6.44 -12.86 -1.18
C ALA A 19 -5.03 -12.56 -0.64
N SER A 20 -4.36 -11.53 -1.17
CA SER A 20 -3.06 -11.05 -0.69
C SER A 20 -3.14 -9.61 -0.18
N GLY A 21 -4.28 -9.23 0.41
CA GLY A 21 -4.49 -7.90 0.99
C GLY A 21 -4.91 -6.84 -0.02
N LEU A 22 -4.71 -5.57 0.37
CA LEU A 22 -5.10 -4.41 -0.42
C LEU A 22 -4.17 -4.20 -1.62
N PHE A 23 -4.77 -3.88 -2.77
CA PHE A 23 -4.06 -3.49 -3.97
C PHE A 23 -4.84 -2.43 -4.74
N LEU A 24 -4.14 -1.63 -5.54
CA LEU A 24 -4.72 -0.71 -6.50
C LEU A 24 -4.80 -1.39 -7.86
N ALA A 25 -5.94 -1.25 -8.53
CA ALA A 25 -6.14 -1.69 -9.90
C ALA A 25 -6.72 -0.55 -10.74
N ALA A 26 -6.39 -0.50 -12.02
CA ALA A 26 -7.04 0.43 -12.94
C ALA A 26 -8.58 0.23 -12.93
N SER A 27 -9.33 1.33 -13.01
CA SER A 27 -10.81 1.30 -13.02
C SER A 27 -11.36 0.38 -14.10
N GLN A 28 -10.79 0.42 -15.31
CA GLN A 28 -11.24 -0.36 -16.46
C GLN A 28 -10.66 -1.78 -16.51
N PHE A 29 -10.21 -2.36 -15.40
CA PHE A 29 -9.79 -3.76 -15.36
C PHE A 29 -10.96 -4.69 -15.79
N PRO A 30 -10.78 -5.68 -16.71
CA PRO A 30 -9.52 -6.26 -17.19
C PRO A 30 -8.93 -5.66 -18.48
N ARG A 31 -9.53 -4.60 -19.04
CA ARG A 31 -9.04 -3.91 -20.25
C ARG A 31 -7.67 -3.27 -19.99
N HIS A 32 -7.56 -2.54 -18.89
CA HIS A 32 -6.30 -2.02 -18.38
C HIS A 32 -5.76 -2.94 -17.28
N ARG A 33 -4.74 -3.74 -17.61
CA ARG A 33 -4.15 -4.72 -16.69
C ARG A 33 -3.05 -4.11 -15.82
N GLU A 34 -3.32 -2.94 -15.27
CA GLU A 34 -2.40 -2.25 -14.38
C GLU A 34 -2.83 -2.46 -12.93
N THR A 35 -1.93 -3.02 -12.12
CA THR A 35 -2.11 -3.18 -10.69
C THR A 35 -0.84 -2.80 -9.95
N ARG A 36 -0.97 -2.25 -8.75
CA ARG A 36 0.16 -1.96 -7.86
C ARG A 36 -0.25 -2.00 -6.40
N ALA A 37 0.74 -1.99 -5.52
CA ALA A 37 0.52 -1.81 -4.09
C ALA A 37 0.19 -0.33 -3.79
N PRO A 38 -0.74 -0.05 -2.85
CA PRO A 38 -1.00 1.30 -2.38
C PRO A 38 0.14 1.80 -1.48
N LEU A 39 0.39 3.10 -1.52
CA LEU A 39 1.19 3.78 -0.50
C LEU A 39 0.32 4.05 0.73
N VAL A 40 0.95 4.09 1.90
CA VAL A 40 0.24 4.45 3.14
C VAL A 40 -0.39 5.85 3.02
N ARG A 41 0.38 6.82 2.50
CA ARG A 41 -0.09 8.20 2.29
C ARG A 41 -1.29 8.31 1.36
N GLU A 42 -1.43 7.40 0.40
CA GLU A 42 -2.53 7.41 -0.58
C GLU A 42 -3.84 6.98 0.07
N LEU A 43 -3.78 6.20 1.15
CA LEU A 43 -4.96 5.74 1.88
C LEU A 43 -5.51 6.81 2.84
N LEU A 44 -4.67 7.73 3.34
CA LEU A 44 -5.07 8.72 4.35
C LEU A 44 -6.28 9.58 3.96
N PRO A 45 -6.39 10.13 2.73
CA PRO A 45 -7.54 10.94 2.33
C PRO A 45 -8.84 10.14 2.21
N TYR A 46 -8.74 8.82 2.18
CA TYR A 46 -9.85 7.88 2.01
C TYR A 46 -10.11 7.07 3.26
N SER A 47 -9.55 7.46 4.41
CA SER A 47 -9.66 6.75 5.69
C SER A 47 -11.10 6.38 6.05
N GLU A 48 -12.04 7.31 5.87
CA GLU A 48 -13.48 7.12 6.14
C GLU A 48 -14.15 6.08 5.22
N LYS A 49 -13.57 5.81 4.05
CA LYS A 49 -14.09 4.84 3.07
C LYS A 49 -13.41 3.48 3.17
N ILE A 50 -12.39 3.36 4.01
CA ILE A 50 -11.63 2.13 4.22
C ILE A 50 -12.26 1.36 5.38
N ASP A 51 -12.45 0.06 5.17
CA ASP A 51 -12.96 -0.85 6.20
C ASP A 51 -12.08 -0.81 7.47
N ASP A 52 -12.71 -0.83 8.65
CA ASP A 52 -12.05 -0.76 9.96
C ASP A 52 -10.94 -1.81 10.10
N LYS A 53 -11.07 -2.98 9.46
CA LYS A 53 -10.05 -4.03 9.46
C LYS A 53 -8.70 -3.57 8.90
N TYR A 54 -8.67 -2.50 8.10
CA TYR A 54 -7.48 -1.93 7.48
C TYR A 54 -7.00 -0.63 8.12
N HIS A 55 -7.69 -0.10 9.14
CA HIS A 55 -7.29 1.17 9.76
C HIS A 55 -5.91 1.11 10.44
N PHE A 56 -5.42 -0.07 10.79
CA PHE A 56 -4.06 -0.22 11.29
C PHE A 56 -3.01 0.20 10.25
N LEU A 57 -3.29 0.03 8.95
CA LEU A 57 -2.42 0.49 7.87
C LEU A 57 -2.31 2.01 7.83
N LEU A 58 -3.38 2.73 8.18
CA LEU A 58 -3.36 4.20 8.23
C LEU A 58 -2.44 4.73 9.33
N LYS A 59 -2.12 3.90 10.33
CA LYS A 59 -1.19 4.21 11.41
C LYS A 59 0.25 3.81 11.11
N ALA A 60 0.51 3.22 9.93
CA ALA A 60 1.84 2.81 9.54
C ALA A 60 2.75 4.03 9.31
N PRO A 61 4.08 3.88 9.46
CA PRO A 61 5.01 4.94 9.07
C PRO A 61 4.80 5.32 7.60
N LEU A 62 4.74 6.62 7.32
CA LEU A 62 4.50 7.12 5.95
C LEU A 62 5.76 7.08 5.08
N LYS A 63 6.92 7.18 5.72
CA LYS A 63 8.23 7.25 5.09
C LYS A 63 9.28 6.52 5.92
N ASP A 64 10.35 6.10 5.27
CA ASP A 64 11.57 5.68 5.96
C ASP A 64 12.43 6.89 6.40
N SER A 65 13.55 6.60 7.07
CA SER A 65 14.52 7.60 7.54
C SER A 65 15.15 8.44 6.42
N ASP A 66 15.18 7.92 5.20
CA ASP A 66 15.70 8.58 4.00
C ASP A 66 14.63 9.36 3.23
N GLY A 67 13.38 9.36 3.72
CA GLY A 67 12.26 10.09 3.16
C GLY A 67 11.53 9.39 2.00
N ASN A 68 11.83 8.11 1.73
CA ASN A 68 11.15 7.31 0.72
C ASN A 68 9.77 6.88 1.23
N ASP A 69 8.74 6.93 0.37
CA ASP A 69 7.37 6.61 0.76
C ASP A 69 7.19 5.11 1.11
N ALA A 70 6.39 4.85 2.14
CA ALA A 70 6.04 3.51 2.58
C ALA A 70 4.93 2.90 1.71
N ILE A 71 5.21 1.73 1.16
CA ILE A 71 4.34 0.92 0.33
C ILE A 71 3.78 -0.23 1.16
N ILE A 72 2.47 -0.46 1.07
CA ILE A 72 1.81 -1.58 1.75
C ILE A 72 2.02 -2.85 0.94
N ARG A 73 2.56 -3.88 1.58
CA ARG A 73 2.82 -5.19 0.99
C ARG A 73 2.17 -6.27 1.84
N PHE A 74 2.05 -7.45 1.26
CA PHE A 74 1.55 -8.63 1.94
C PHE A 74 2.61 -9.73 1.95
N SER A 75 2.97 -10.20 3.14
CA SER A 75 3.88 -11.31 3.34
C SER A 75 3.08 -12.60 3.19
N ARG A 76 3.33 -13.39 2.13
CA ARG A 76 2.70 -14.70 1.96
C ARG A 76 3.17 -15.71 3.02
N LYS A 77 4.36 -15.52 3.57
CA LYS A 77 4.97 -16.41 4.56
C LYS A 77 4.27 -16.28 5.91
N THR A 78 4.06 -15.05 6.36
CA THR A 78 3.39 -14.78 7.64
C THR A 78 1.89 -14.51 7.49
N LYS A 79 1.41 -14.36 6.25
CA LYS A 79 0.03 -14.02 5.88
C LYS A 79 -0.46 -12.69 6.46
N GLU A 80 0.45 -11.72 6.54
CA GLU A 80 0.21 -10.42 7.17
C GLU A 80 0.58 -9.27 6.23
N GLN A 81 -0.02 -8.12 6.47
CA GLN A 81 0.36 -6.88 5.80
C GLN A 81 1.52 -6.22 6.55
N TYR A 82 2.48 -5.72 5.78
CA TYR A 82 3.63 -4.98 6.28
C TYR A 82 3.87 -3.79 5.36
N VAL A 83 4.65 -2.82 5.82
CA VAL A 83 5.07 -1.70 4.97
C VAL A 83 6.55 -1.78 4.69
N ARG A 84 6.96 -1.29 3.53
CA ARG A 84 8.36 -1.16 3.15
C ARG A 84 8.55 -0.01 2.19
N SER A 85 9.77 0.50 2.09
CA SER A 85 10.07 1.55 1.12
C SER A 85 10.75 0.98 -0.12
N GLU A 86 10.55 1.68 -1.22
CA GLU A 86 11.21 1.40 -2.49
C GLU A 86 11.81 2.69 -3.04
N LYS A 87 12.98 2.56 -3.68
CA LYS A 87 13.65 3.62 -4.41
C LYS A 87 13.96 3.09 -5.80
N ASP A 88 13.50 3.80 -6.83
CA ASP A 88 13.65 3.41 -8.23
C ASP A 88 13.15 1.97 -8.52
N GLY A 89 12.03 1.59 -7.90
CA GLY A 89 11.43 0.26 -8.03
C GLY A 89 12.16 -0.87 -7.30
N LYS A 90 13.21 -0.56 -6.53
CA LYS A 90 13.98 -1.53 -5.74
C LYS A 90 13.71 -1.37 -4.24
N PRO A 91 13.64 -2.48 -3.47
CA PRO A 91 13.65 -2.42 -2.01
C PRO A 91 14.83 -1.61 -1.49
N THR A 92 14.59 -0.71 -0.55
CA THR A 92 15.64 -0.02 0.22
C THR A 92 16.24 -0.92 1.31
N GLY A 93 15.51 -1.96 1.71
CA GLY A 93 15.81 -2.80 2.87
C GLY A 93 14.99 -2.44 4.11
N TRP A 94 14.40 -1.24 4.16
CA TRP A 94 13.54 -0.82 5.27
C TRP A 94 12.18 -1.51 5.20
N ASN A 95 11.78 -2.13 6.31
CA ASN A 95 10.45 -2.71 6.49
C ASN A 95 9.90 -2.34 7.87
N ALA A 96 8.58 -2.26 7.99
CA ALA A 96 7.92 -2.21 9.29
C ALA A 96 6.74 -3.19 9.30
N PHE A 97 6.54 -3.82 10.46
CA PHE A 97 5.51 -4.82 10.70
C PHE A 97 4.59 -4.34 11.82
N TYR A 98 3.33 -4.77 11.78
CA TYR A 98 2.34 -4.43 12.79
C TYR A 98 2.15 -5.61 13.74
N GLU A 99 2.63 -5.48 14.97
CA GLU A 99 2.57 -6.52 16.00
C GLU A 99 2.02 -5.94 17.29
N ASN A 100 1.14 -6.67 17.97
CA ASN A 100 0.58 -6.28 19.28
C ASN A 100 0.01 -4.85 19.34
N GLY A 101 -0.62 -4.40 18.24
CA GLY A 101 -1.23 -3.08 18.17
C GLY A 101 -0.26 -1.93 17.85
N LYS A 102 1.00 -2.23 17.51
CA LYS A 102 2.04 -1.22 17.25
C LYS A 102 2.84 -1.55 15.99
N TRP A 103 3.29 -0.50 15.31
CA TRP A 103 4.23 -0.62 14.20
C TRP A 103 5.66 -0.68 14.73
N SER A 104 6.40 -1.70 14.30
CA SER A 104 7.82 -1.90 14.64
C SER A 104 8.62 -1.94 13.34
N VAL A 105 9.63 -1.09 13.24
CA VAL A 105 10.59 -1.12 12.13
C VAL A 105 11.49 -2.33 12.32
N ALA A 106 11.58 -3.18 11.30
CA ALA A 106 12.52 -4.29 11.23
C ALA A 106 13.59 -3.94 10.18
N ASN A 107 14.82 -3.77 10.66
CA ASN A 107 16.02 -3.57 9.84
C ASN A 107 16.67 -4.90 9.48
#